data_AF-A0A6G3WLX5-F1
#
_entry.id   AF-A0A6G3WLX5-F1
#
_cell.length_a   1.000
_cell.length_b   1.000
_cell.length_c   1.000
_cell.angle_alpha   90.00
_cell.angle_beta   90.00
_cell.angle_gamma   90.00
#
_symmetry.space_group_name_H-M   'P 1'
#
loop_
_entity.id
_entity.type
_entity.pdbx_description
1 polymer ?
#
loop_
_entity_poly.entity_id
_entity_poly.type
_entity_poly.pdbx_seq_one_letter_code
_entity_poly.pdbx_strand_id
1 'polypeptide(L)'
;AWGLQKASRKADDAWKFVSWASGKEYEELVGATSGWSNVPAGKRASTYANPDYRAEAGAFADVTERAISEADPKNPGIQPRPTAGIQFVGVPEFTDLGTRVAQEISAAIAGRQSVDAALAASQKLAEKVAEEYR
;
A
#
# COMPACT_ATOMS: atom_id res chain seq x y z
N ALA A 1 -3.84 -3.42 6.17
CA ALA A 1 -3.84 -4.54 7.13
C ALA A 1 -4.41 -4.06 8.45
N TRP A 2 -5.11 -4.92 9.19
CA TRP A 2 -5.54 -4.63 10.56
C TRP A 2 -4.45 -5.09 11.54
N GLY A 3 -4.22 -4.31 12.59
CA GLY A 3 -3.28 -4.65 13.66
C GLY A 3 -3.94 -4.47 15.02
N LEU A 4 -3.67 -5.40 15.94
CA LEU A 4 -4.14 -5.32 17.32
C LEU A 4 -2.95 -5.07 18.25
N GLN A 5 -3.02 -3.98 19.03
CA GLN A 5 -2.03 -3.69 20.04
C GLN A 5 -2.03 -4.78 21.12
N LYS A 6 -0.86 -5.35 21.39
CA LYS A 6 -0.69 -6.43 22.39
C LYS A 6 -1.12 -6.00 23.80
N ALA A 7 -0.99 -4.72 24.12
CA ALA A 7 -1.39 -4.16 25.42
C ALA A 7 -2.90 -3.93 25.57
N SER A 8 -3.71 -4.24 24.54
CA SER A 8 -5.15 -4.01 24.58
C SER A 8 -5.82 -4.85 25.66
N ARG A 9 -6.61 -4.18 26.53
CA ARG A 9 -7.49 -4.85 27.50
C ARG A 9 -8.79 -5.38 26.88
N LYS A 10 -9.01 -5.15 25.58
CA LYS A 10 -10.21 -5.56 24.83
C LYS A 10 -9.82 -6.40 23.61
N ALA A 11 -8.81 -7.26 23.75
CA ALA A 11 -8.25 -8.01 22.65
C ALA A 11 -9.31 -8.87 21.92
N ASP A 12 -10.16 -9.56 22.68
CA ASP A 12 -11.21 -10.44 22.12
C ASP A 12 -12.24 -9.65 21.33
N ASP A 13 -12.74 -8.54 21.86
CA ASP A 13 -13.73 -7.71 21.17
C ASP A 13 -13.14 -7.02 19.94
N ALA A 14 -11.88 -6.57 20.03
CA ALA A 14 -11.17 -6.03 18.88
C ALA A 14 -10.98 -7.10 17.80
N TRP A 15 -10.65 -8.33 18.18
CA TRP A 15 -10.54 -9.44 17.25
C TRP A 15 -11.88 -9.78 16.58
N LYS A 16 -12.98 -9.81 17.33
CA LYS A 16 -14.33 -9.99 16.77
C LYS A 16 -14.64 -8.94 15.72
N PHE A 17 -14.37 -7.67 16.03
CA PHE A 17 -14.60 -6.58 15.09
C PHE A 17 -13.74 -6.70 13.83
N VAL A 18 -12.42 -6.92 13.98
CA VAL A 18 -11.50 -7.05 12.83
C VAL A 18 -11.88 -8.24 11.95
N SER A 19 -12.24 -9.36 12.56
CA SER A 19 -12.67 -10.56 11.83
C SER A 19 -13.92 -10.30 11.00
N TRP A 20 -14.91 -9.60 11.58
CA TRP A 20 -16.12 -9.20 10.87
C TRP A 20 -15.84 -8.15 9.79
N ALA A 21 -15.14 -7.05 10.11
CA ALA A 21 -14.90 -5.92 9.20
C ALA A 21 -13.96 -6.28 8.02
N SER A 22 -13.20 -7.36 8.15
CA SER A 22 -12.42 -7.95 7.06
C SER A 22 -13.07 -9.19 6.43
N GLY A 23 -14.24 -9.62 6.94
CA GLY A 23 -15.03 -10.76 6.51
C GLY A 23 -15.75 -10.57 5.17
N LYS A 24 -16.44 -11.62 4.71
CA LYS A 24 -17.28 -11.55 3.50
C LYS A 24 -18.59 -10.82 3.80
N GLU A 25 -19.10 -11.01 5.01
CA GLU A 25 -20.33 -10.43 5.52
C GLU A 25 -20.28 -8.90 5.50
N TYR A 26 -19.08 -8.31 5.68
CA TYR A 26 -18.89 -6.87 5.54
C TYR A 26 -18.98 -6.41 4.08
N GLU A 27 -18.45 -7.20 3.13
CA GLU A 27 -18.56 -6.90 1.69
C GLU A 27 -20.01 -7.02 1.22
N GLU A 28 -20.74 -8.04 1.68
CA GLU A 28 -22.17 -8.21 1.41
C GLU A 28 -22.99 -7.05 1.97
N LEU A 29 -22.69 -6.59 3.20
CA LEU A 29 -23.33 -5.43 3.79
C LEU A 29 -23.11 -4.17 2.95
N VAL A 30 -21.87 -3.91 2.52
CA VAL A 30 -21.57 -2.73 1.68
C VAL A 30 -22.26 -2.86 0.32
N GLY A 31 -22.21 -4.03 -0.32
CA GLY A 31 -22.90 -4.28 -1.59
C GLY A 31 -24.40 -3.99 -1.50
N ALA A 32 -25.05 -4.49 -0.46
CA ALA A 32 -26.49 -4.30 -0.24
C ALA A 32 -26.90 -2.86 0.15
N THR A 33 -26.03 -2.11 0.84
CA THR A 33 -26.41 -0.80 1.41
C THR A 33 -25.87 0.39 0.62
N SER A 34 -24.72 0.23 -0.02
CA SER A 34 -23.97 1.29 -0.68
C SER A 34 -23.68 0.97 -2.15
N GLY A 35 -24.08 -0.20 -2.65
CA GLY A 35 -23.80 -0.65 -4.01
C GLY A 35 -22.50 -1.45 -4.11
N TRP A 36 -22.49 -2.43 -5.00
CA TRP A 36 -21.36 -3.33 -5.18
C TRP A 36 -20.12 -2.62 -5.73
N SER A 37 -20.28 -1.56 -6.51
CA SER A 37 -19.13 -0.74 -6.97
C SER A 37 -18.36 -0.09 -5.81
N ASN A 38 -18.97 0.05 -4.63
CA ASN A 38 -18.37 0.66 -3.44
C ASN A 38 -17.79 -0.37 -2.45
N VAL A 39 -17.88 -1.66 -2.75
CA VAL A 39 -17.28 -2.71 -1.92
C VAL A 39 -15.75 -2.53 -1.86
N PRO A 40 -15.12 -2.62 -0.67
CA PRO A 40 -13.67 -2.49 -0.56
C PRO A 40 -12.92 -3.60 -1.31
N ALA A 41 -12.47 -3.28 -2.52
CA ALA A 41 -11.80 -4.19 -3.43
C ALA A 41 -10.39 -4.61 -2.96
N GLY A 42 -9.81 -5.61 -3.64
CA GLY A 42 -8.40 -5.97 -3.50
C GLY A 42 -8.01 -6.77 -2.26
N LYS A 43 -8.98 -7.20 -1.45
CA LYS A 43 -8.73 -7.99 -0.23
C LYS A 43 -9.09 -9.47 -0.37
N ARG A 44 -10.10 -9.82 -1.19
CA ARG A 44 -10.61 -11.20 -1.31
C ARG A 44 -10.82 -11.58 -2.77
N ALA A 45 -10.36 -12.79 -3.13
CA ALA A 45 -10.65 -13.37 -4.45
C ALA A 45 -12.16 -13.60 -4.66
N SER A 46 -12.91 -13.91 -3.59
CA SER A 46 -14.36 -14.12 -3.68
C SER A 46 -15.12 -12.86 -4.13
N THR A 47 -14.60 -11.66 -3.89
CA THR A 47 -15.21 -10.41 -4.36
C THR A 47 -15.17 -10.36 -5.89
N TYR A 48 -14.04 -10.71 -6.50
CA TYR A 48 -13.87 -10.74 -7.95
C TYR A 48 -14.62 -11.89 -8.64
N ALA A 49 -15.00 -12.93 -7.89
CA ALA A 49 -15.87 -14.00 -8.38
C ALA A 49 -17.37 -13.70 -8.23
N ASN A 50 -17.76 -12.63 -7.52
CA ASN A 50 -19.16 -12.31 -7.26
C ASN A 50 -19.82 -11.66 -8.50
N PRO A 51 -20.93 -12.20 -9.02
CA PRO A 51 -21.58 -11.69 -10.23
C PRO A 51 -22.11 -10.25 -10.08
N ASP A 52 -22.63 -9.87 -8.92
CA ASP A 52 -23.16 -8.53 -8.68
C ASP A 52 -22.03 -7.51 -8.65
N TYR A 53 -20.90 -7.87 -8.01
CA TYR A 53 -19.68 -7.07 -8.07
C TYR A 53 -19.19 -6.90 -9.50
N ARG A 54 -19.14 -7.98 -10.28
CA ARG A 54 -18.71 -7.93 -11.69
C ARG A 54 -19.64 -7.07 -12.55
N ALA A 55 -20.94 -7.07 -12.27
CA ALA A 55 -21.91 -6.25 -12.98
C ALA A 55 -21.73 -4.75 -12.70
N GLU A 56 -21.60 -4.36 -11.43
CA GLU A 56 -21.50 -2.94 -11.06
C GLU A 56 -20.09 -2.36 -11.16
N ALA A 57 -19.06 -3.14 -10.85
CA ALA A 57 -17.65 -2.73 -10.86
C ALA A 57 -16.94 -3.06 -12.17
N GLY A 58 -17.64 -3.58 -13.18
CA GLY A 58 -17.05 -4.09 -14.42
C GLY A 58 -16.13 -3.11 -15.15
N ALA A 59 -16.35 -1.80 -14.99
CA ALA A 59 -15.48 -0.76 -15.56
C ALA A 59 -14.04 -0.77 -15.01
N PHE A 60 -13.80 -1.31 -13.81
CA PHE A 60 -12.50 -1.27 -13.14
C PHE A 60 -12.08 -2.58 -12.46
N ALA A 61 -12.98 -3.55 -12.26
CA ALA A 61 -12.72 -4.77 -11.51
C ALA A 61 -11.53 -5.57 -12.07
N ASP A 62 -11.51 -5.85 -13.38
CA ASP A 62 -10.45 -6.64 -14.02
C ASP A 62 -9.08 -5.95 -13.97
N VAL A 63 -9.05 -4.63 -14.21
CA VAL A 63 -7.81 -3.86 -14.15
C VAL A 63 -7.26 -3.84 -12.73
N THR A 64 -8.13 -3.71 -11.74
CA THR A 64 -7.76 -3.71 -10.31
C THR A 64 -7.23 -5.08 -9.89
N GLU A 65 -7.93 -6.16 -10.23
CA GLU A 65 -7.50 -7.54 -9.93
C GLU A 65 -6.13 -7.83 -10.55
N ARG A 66 -5.98 -7.51 -11.84
CA ARG A 66 -4.73 -7.72 -12.56
C ARG A 66 -3.57 -6.93 -11.97
N ALA A 67 -3.78 -5.64 -11.67
CA ALA A 67 -2.75 -4.79 -11.06
C ALA A 67 -2.27 -5.34 -9.71
N ILE A 68 -3.17 -5.95 -8.92
CA ILE A 68 -2.82 -6.58 -7.65
C ILE A 68 -2.10 -7.91 -7.87
N SER A 69 -2.57 -8.74 -8.80
CA SER A 69 -1.99 -10.08 -9.03
C SER A 69 -0.63 -10.05 -9.71
N GLU A 70 -0.37 -9.05 -10.54
CA GLU A 70 0.88 -8.90 -11.28
C GLU A 70 1.95 -8.11 -10.50
N ALA A 71 1.58 -7.49 -9.38
CA ALA A 71 2.53 -6.80 -8.53
C ALA A 71 3.55 -7.79 -7.95
N ASP A 72 4.84 -7.56 -8.22
CA ASP A 72 5.95 -8.34 -7.65
C ASP A 72 6.83 -7.45 -6.74
N PRO A 73 6.53 -7.41 -5.43
CA PRO A 73 7.38 -6.70 -4.47
C PRO A 73 8.75 -7.32 -4.24
N LYS A 74 9.00 -8.57 -4.67
CA LYS A 74 10.29 -9.26 -4.47
C LYS A 74 11.27 -8.98 -5.60
N ASN A 75 10.75 -8.75 -6.81
CA ASN A 75 11.55 -8.29 -7.94
C ASN A 75 10.93 -7.05 -8.58
N PRO A 76 10.93 -5.92 -7.86
CA PRO A 76 10.34 -4.72 -8.41
C PRO A 76 11.35 -4.09 -9.39
N GLY A 77 10.91 -3.66 -10.56
CA GLY A 77 11.73 -2.89 -11.51
C GLY A 77 12.77 -3.71 -12.30
N ILE A 78 13.81 -3.04 -12.79
CA ILE A 78 14.81 -3.60 -13.73
C ILE A 78 16.19 -3.86 -13.10
N GLN A 79 16.36 -3.55 -11.81
CA GLN A 79 17.63 -3.71 -11.10
C GLN A 79 17.44 -4.62 -9.88
N PRO A 80 18.40 -5.52 -9.57
CA PRO A 80 18.35 -6.32 -8.36
C PRO A 80 18.40 -5.41 -7.13
N ARG A 81 17.60 -5.74 -6.11
CA ARG A 81 17.50 -4.98 -4.86
C ARG A 81 17.62 -5.90 -3.64
N PRO A 82 18.25 -5.43 -2.54
CA PRO A 82 18.44 -6.24 -1.34
C PRO A 82 17.17 -6.36 -0.48
N THR A 83 16.14 -5.56 -0.77
CA THR A 83 14.91 -5.46 0.03
C THR A 83 13.66 -5.52 -0.85
N ALA A 84 12.55 -5.95 -0.26
CA ALA A 84 11.24 -5.98 -0.94
C ALA A 84 10.56 -4.61 -0.94
N GLY A 85 9.63 -4.41 -1.87
CA GLY A 85 8.75 -3.23 -1.95
C GLY A 85 8.76 -2.57 -3.33
N ILE A 86 7.58 -2.14 -3.81
CA ILE A 86 7.44 -1.47 -5.12
C ILE A 86 7.56 0.03 -4.95
N GLN A 87 6.65 0.62 -4.16
CA GLN A 87 6.53 2.05 -3.88
C GLN A 87 7.19 2.48 -2.56
N PHE A 88 7.76 1.52 -1.83
CA PHE A 88 8.52 1.73 -0.60
C PHE A 88 9.73 0.80 -0.58
N VAL A 89 10.70 1.10 0.29
CA VAL A 89 11.83 0.20 0.56
C VAL A 89 11.57 -0.50 1.88
N GLY A 90 11.61 -1.83 1.90
CA GLY A 90 11.29 -2.65 3.07
C GLY A 90 12.36 -2.64 4.17
N VAL A 91 12.67 -1.46 4.70
CA VAL A 91 13.62 -1.23 5.80
C VAL A 91 12.98 -0.33 6.86
N PRO A 92 13.33 -0.48 8.16
CA PRO A 92 12.75 0.35 9.23
C PRO A 92 12.96 1.86 9.02
N GLU A 93 14.10 2.24 8.44
CA GLU A 93 14.51 3.63 8.25
C GLU A 93 13.71 4.33 7.14
N PHE A 94 13.01 3.58 6.28
CA PHE A 94 12.36 4.13 5.08
C PHE A 94 11.31 5.19 5.41
N THR A 95 10.68 5.13 6.58
CA THR A 95 9.67 6.14 6.97
C THR A 95 10.29 7.54 7.06
N ASP A 96 11.45 7.68 7.71
CA ASP A 96 12.16 8.96 7.81
C ASP A 96 12.84 9.31 6.48
N LEU A 97 13.58 8.36 5.88
CA LEU A 97 14.27 8.57 4.61
C LEU A 97 13.30 9.00 3.50
N GLY A 98 12.20 8.26 3.31
CA GLY A 98 11.19 8.54 2.31
C GLY A 98 10.52 9.89 2.52
N THR A 99 10.28 10.29 3.77
CA THR A 99 9.75 11.63 4.10
C THR A 99 10.70 12.74 3.67
N ARG A 100 11.99 12.63 3.99
CA ARG A 100 12.99 13.66 3.64
C ARG A 100 13.21 13.74 2.14
N VAL A 101 13.32 12.60 1.45
CA VAL A 101 13.43 12.56 -0.02
C VAL A 101 12.19 13.17 -0.68
N ALA A 102 10.99 12.88 -0.18
CA ALA A 102 9.76 13.48 -0.69
C ALA A 102 9.73 15.01 -0.52
N GLN A 103 10.30 15.54 0.57
CA GLN A 103 10.44 16.98 0.79
C GLN A 103 11.39 17.63 -0.23
N GLU A 104 12.53 17.00 -0.53
CA GLU A 104 13.47 17.48 -1.56
C GLU A 104 12.81 17.52 -2.95
N ILE A 105 12.10 16.44 -3.32
CA ILE A 105 11.36 16.34 -4.58
C ILE A 105 10.24 17.40 -4.64
N SER A 106 9.50 17.58 -3.54
CA SER A 106 8.44 18.59 -3.45
C SER A 106 8.98 20.01 -3.67
N ALA A 107 10.15 20.32 -3.10
CA ALA A 107 10.82 21.61 -3.29
C ALA A 107 11.29 21.83 -4.73
N ALA A 108 11.77 20.78 -5.42
CA ALA A 108 12.11 20.86 -6.84
C ALA A 108 10.87 21.11 -7.71
N ILE A 109 9.76 20.38 -7.46
CA ILE A 109 8.48 20.58 -8.17
C ILE A 109 7.96 22.01 -7.97
N ALA A 110 8.11 22.56 -6.76
CA ALA A 110 7.72 23.93 -6.43
C ALA A 110 8.68 25.01 -6.99
N GLY A 111 9.73 24.63 -7.72
CA GLY A 111 10.72 25.56 -8.28
C GLY A 111 11.63 26.23 -7.25
N ARG A 112 11.70 25.69 -6.03
CA ARG A 112 12.54 26.24 -4.94
C ARG A 112 14.00 25.80 -5.02
N GLN A 113 14.28 24.75 -5.77
CA GLN A 113 15.62 24.27 -6.09
C GLN A 113 15.62 23.54 -7.44
N SER A 114 16.79 23.27 -8.01
CA SER A 114 16.89 22.46 -9.22
C SER A 114 16.65 20.97 -8.92
N VAL A 115 16.30 20.21 -9.95
CA VAL A 115 16.20 18.74 -9.87
C VAL A 115 17.52 18.13 -9.40
N ASP A 116 18.66 18.58 -9.94
CA ASP A 116 19.98 18.07 -9.57
C ASP A 116 20.31 18.32 -8.09
N ALA A 117 19.94 19.48 -7.55
CA ALA A 117 20.15 19.80 -6.14
C ALA A 117 19.32 18.87 -5.24
N ALA A 118 18.05 18.65 -5.56
CA ALA A 118 17.17 17.76 -4.82
C ALA A 118 17.65 16.30 -4.86
N LEU A 119 18.11 15.83 -6.03
CA LEU A 119 18.66 14.49 -6.19
C LEU A 119 19.97 14.32 -5.40
N ALA A 120 20.87 15.30 -5.45
CA ALA A 120 22.12 15.25 -4.70
C ALA A 120 21.90 15.27 -3.17
N ALA A 121 20.92 16.06 -2.68
CA ALA A 121 20.52 16.04 -1.28
C ALA A 121 19.91 14.68 -0.87
N SER A 122 19.01 14.15 -1.70
CA SER A 122 18.38 12.85 -1.49
C SER A 122 19.38 11.70 -1.48
N GLN A 123 20.37 11.71 -2.38
CA GLN A 123 21.43 10.71 -2.46
C GLN A 123 22.24 10.65 -1.15
N LYS A 124 22.62 11.81 -0.58
CA LYS A 124 23.34 11.87 0.70
C LYS A 124 22.54 11.29 1.87
N LEU A 125 21.21 11.41 1.83
CA LEU A 125 20.33 10.82 2.84
C LEU A 125 20.28 9.29 2.68
N ALA A 126 20.13 8.82 1.43
CA ALA A 126 20.07 7.39 1.12
C ALA A 126 21.39 6.68 1.44
N GLU A 127 22.54 7.30 1.15
CA GLU A 127 23.86 6.74 1.44
C GLU A 127 24.07 6.46 2.92
N LYS A 128 23.61 7.37 3.81
CA LYS A 128 23.70 7.18 5.26
C LYS A 128 22.92 5.96 5.74
N VAL A 129 21.74 5.72 5.17
CA VAL A 129 20.94 4.53 5.49
C VAL A 129 21.58 3.28 4.90
N ALA A 130 22.09 3.37 3.66
CA ALA A 130 22.67 2.23 2.95
C ALA A 130 23.96 1.70 3.60
N GLU A 131 24.69 2.50 4.38
CA GLU A 131 25.86 2.05 5.15
C GLU A 131 25.55 0.87 6.07
N GLU A 132 24.33 0.77 6.60
CA GLU A 132 23.91 -0.33 7.48
C GLU A 132 23.63 -1.64 6.73
N TYR A 133 23.58 -1.61 5.39
CA TYR A 133 23.19 -2.72 4.53
C TYR A 133 24.30 -3.16 3.54
N ARG A 134 25.53 -2.68 3.72
CA ARG A 134 26.70 -3.02 2.89
C ARG A 134 27.47 -4.23 3.40
#